data_AF-A0A8D8HST4-F1
#
_entry.id   AF-A0A8D8HST4-F1
#
_cell.length_a   1.000
_cell.length_b   1.000
_cell.length_c   1.000
_cell.angle_alpha   90.00
_cell.angle_beta   90.00
_cell.angle_gamma   90.00
#
_symmetry.space_group_name_H-M   'P 1'
#
loop_
_entity.id
_entity.type
_entity.pdbx_description
1 polymer ?
#
loop_
_entity_poly.entity_id
_entity_poly.type
_entity_poly.pdbx_seq_one_letter_code
_entity_poly.pdbx_strand_id
1 'polypeptide(L)'
;MKSSVVCFAFLLSTLSAVLGSTLIDSTIIGGDNVAVEVQIAKYKAEFLEEFQHYQSTGQRSANFDRLLDLIKRSNIRVSLDEMPHARSPKVCLTCLSASHTFLELYKKSESKQKGELVKLAQDICHLYNLKSYVCDGLVELNSDMMLFILSQLQYLPSAERVCEVAFQGEDCVAKSSDLLEDRYPKVVISESRQTLKSSKVSTVRSAGEPLTIIHITDIHYDPDYEVGVNADCGSEACCRHVPDLDPADSSNAAGFWGDYRDCDTPWHAVVDVMEQIRKQHPDVVAVYFTGDIIHHFTWNTTLESNEQAMVQIFQLLKERFAGIPLYPILGNHEAHPANLYAPNDVPANLNSKYLYDFVAKQWEDWLPEDPTIQQTIVDGAYYTAITPLGHRIIALNNNPC
;
A
#
# COMPACT_ATOMS: atom_id res chain seq x y z
N MET A 1 -24.29 -2.64 -1.86
CA MET A 1 -24.58 -3.20 -0.50
C MET A 1 -23.91 -4.55 -0.18
N LYS A 2 -22.89 -5.01 -0.93
CA LYS A 2 -22.23 -6.33 -0.70
C LYS A 2 -20.68 -6.31 -0.76
N SER A 3 -20.03 -5.17 -0.51
CA SER A 3 -18.55 -5.05 -0.58
C SER A 3 -17.90 -4.30 0.59
N SER A 4 -18.60 -4.14 1.71
CA SER A 4 -18.17 -3.22 2.78
C SER A 4 -17.11 -3.79 3.74
N VAL A 5 -16.86 -5.11 3.73
CA VAL A 5 -15.92 -5.78 4.67
C VAL A 5 -14.46 -5.68 4.21
N VAL A 6 -14.24 -5.57 2.90
CA VAL A 6 -12.90 -5.51 2.30
C VAL A 6 -12.22 -4.17 2.60
N CYS A 7 -13.00 -3.10 2.66
CA CYS A 7 -12.54 -1.72 2.84
C CYS A 7 -12.02 -1.39 4.26
N PHE A 8 -12.50 -2.07 5.31
CA PHE A 8 -12.06 -1.80 6.70
C PHE A 8 -10.63 -2.30 6.99
N ALA A 9 -10.15 -3.28 6.23
CA ALA A 9 -8.79 -3.78 6.34
C ALA A 9 -7.76 -2.92 5.59
N PHE A 10 -8.17 -2.19 4.56
CA PHE A 10 -7.30 -1.29 3.80
C PHE A 10 -6.87 -0.02 4.57
N LEU A 11 -7.62 0.35 5.60
CA LEU A 11 -7.29 1.50 6.47
C LEU A 11 -6.37 1.14 7.61
N LEU A 12 -6.38 -0.13 8.02
CA LEU A 12 -5.33 -0.67 8.87
C LEU A 12 -4.10 -1.05 8.02
N SER A 13 -4.23 -1.34 6.73
CA SER A 13 -3.07 -1.62 5.86
C SER A 13 -2.19 -0.38 5.58
N THR A 14 -2.72 0.84 5.60
CA THR A 14 -1.91 2.08 5.53
C THR A 14 -1.13 2.35 6.82
N LEU A 15 -1.63 1.92 7.97
CA LEU A 15 -0.85 1.83 9.23
C LEU A 15 0.26 0.75 9.18
N SER A 16 0.22 -0.12 8.17
CA SER A 16 0.87 -1.43 8.19
C SER A 16 1.99 -1.62 7.19
N ALA A 17 2.02 -0.86 6.09
CA ALA A 17 3.27 -0.65 5.38
C ALA A 17 4.32 -0.23 6.42
N VAL A 18 3.99 0.76 7.26
CA VAL A 18 4.87 1.33 8.30
C VAL A 18 5.37 0.33 9.33
N LEU A 19 4.55 -0.64 9.68
CA LEU A 19 4.91 -1.67 10.65
C LEU A 19 5.73 -2.82 10.02
N GLY A 20 5.55 -3.08 8.72
CA GLY A 20 6.29 -4.12 7.98
C GLY A 20 7.72 -3.71 7.67
N SER A 21 7.95 -2.44 7.32
CA SER A 21 9.27 -1.87 7.00
C SER A 21 10.12 -1.62 8.26
N THR A 22 9.52 -1.12 9.36
CA THR A 22 10.25 -0.82 10.61
C THR A 22 10.66 -2.04 11.45
N LEU A 23 10.12 -3.23 11.18
CA LEU A 23 10.48 -4.46 11.91
C LEU A 23 11.70 -5.20 11.32
N ILE A 24 12.26 -4.72 10.21
CA ILE A 24 13.46 -5.26 9.57
C ILE A 24 14.64 -4.31 9.79
N ASP A 25 15.01 -4.06 11.04
CA ASP A 25 16.40 -3.74 11.33
C ASP A 25 16.89 -4.54 12.52
N SER A 26 17.87 -5.40 12.26
CA SER A 26 18.47 -6.28 13.26
C SER A 26 19.99 -6.21 13.19
N THR A 27 20.53 -5.12 13.71
CA THR A 27 21.87 -5.12 14.29
C THR A 27 21.79 -5.44 15.80
N ILE A 28 22.50 -6.51 16.16
CA ILE A 28 22.54 -7.24 17.45
C ILE A 28 23.04 -6.37 18.62
N ILE A 29 22.54 -6.56 19.86
CA ILE A 29 23.32 -6.68 21.13
C ILE A 29 22.46 -7.28 22.27
N GLY A 30 22.85 -8.45 22.78
CA GLY A 30 22.92 -8.75 24.23
C GLY A 30 21.64 -8.98 25.04
N GLY A 31 20.93 -10.07 24.80
CA GLY A 31 19.96 -10.64 25.76
C GLY A 31 19.62 -12.08 25.37
N ASP A 32 19.31 -12.95 26.33
CA ASP A 32 18.85 -14.31 26.02
C ASP A 32 17.62 -14.23 25.12
N ASN A 33 17.65 -14.92 23.97
CA ASN A 33 16.50 -14.98 23.07
C ASN A 33 15.39 -15.78 23.75
N VAL A 34 14.25 -15.14 24.00
CA VAL A 34 13.09 -15.77 24.66
C VAL A 34 12.06 -16.13 23.61
N ALA A 35 11.65 -17.40 23.53
CA ALA A 35 10.54 -17.84 22.70
C ALA A 35 9.23 -17.85 23.51
N VAL A 36 8.18 -17.25 22.97
CA VAL A 36 6.86 -17.14 23.60
C VAL A 36 5.79 -17.55 22.59
N GLU A 37 5.02 -18.59 22.92
CA GLU A 37 3.78 -18.89 22.22
C GLU A 37 2.66 -18.04 22.83
N VAL A 38 1.97 -17.29 21.98
CA VAL A 38 0.91 -16.37 22.36
C VAL A 38 -0.44 -16.98 22.02
N GLN A 39 -1.30 -17.05 23.03
CA GLN A 39 -2.71 -17.37 22.84
C GLN A 39 -3.44 -16.11 22.38
N ILE A 40 -3.79 -16.03 21.10
CA ILE A 40 -4.31 -14.81 20.46
C ILE A 40 -5.54 -14.26 21.22
N ALA A 41 -6.49 -15.12 21.59
CA ALA A 41 -7.72 -14.70 22.27
C ALA A 41 -7.44 -14.06 23.64
N LYS A 42 -6.54 -14.66 24.43
CA LYS A 42 -6.14 -14.16 25.74
C LYS A 42 -5.39 -12.84 25.63
N TYR A 43 -4.40 -12.78 24.72
CA TYR A 43 -3.60 -11.58 24.50
C TYR A 43 -4.45 -10.36 24.15
N LYS A 44 -5.39 -10.51 23.20
CA LYS A 44 -6.28 -9.43 22.79
C LYS A 44 -7.16 -8.92 23.94
N ALA A 45 -7.70 -9.84 24.75
CA ALA A 45 -8.54 -9.48 25.89
C ALA A 45 -7.76 -8.73 26.97
N GLU A 46 -6.58 -9.22 27.35
CA GLU A 46 -5.69 -8.56 28.31
C GLU A 46 -5.22 -7.20 27.79
N PHE A 47 -4.88 -7.10 26.50
CA PHE A 47 -4.45 -5.84 25.89
C PHE A 47 -5.57 -4.78 25.94
N LEU A 48 -6.81 -5.16 25.62
CA LEU A 48 -7.96 -4.25 25.71
C LEU A 48 -8.17 -3.75 27.14
N GLU A 49 -8.12 -4.63 28.14
CA GLU A 49 -8.28 -4.26 29.55
C GLU A 49 -7.19 -3.28 29.99
N GLU A 50 -5.93 -3.58 29.68
CA GLU A 50 -4.78 -2.73 30.00
C GLU A 50 -4.84 -1.39 29.28
N PHE A 51 -5.29 -1.36 28.02
CA PHE A 51 -5.47 -0.12 27.28
C PHE A 51 -6.57 0.75 27.88
N GLN A 52 -7.71 0.17 28.26
CA GLN A 52 -8.79 0.90 28.94
C GLN A 52 -8.33 1.45 30.29
N HIS A 53 -7.55 0.68 31.04
CA HIS A 53 -6.91 1.16 32.26
C HIS A 53 -6.01 2.37 31.97
N TYR A 54 -5.12 2.25 30.98
CA TYR A 54 -4.22 3.32 30.55
C TYR A 54 -4.97 4.59 30.13
N GLN A 55 -6.05 4.48 29.36
CA GLN A 55 -6.88 5.64 28.98
C GLN A 55 -7.50 6.34 30.21
N SER A 56 -7.85 5.58 31.25
CA SER A 56 -8.47 6.14 32.46
C SER A 56 -7.47 6.75 33.45
N THR A 57 -6.24 6.23 33.51
CA THR A 57 -5.24 6.62 34.53
C THR A 57 -4.07 7.42 33.97
N GLY A 58 -3.84 7.36 32.66
CA GLY A 58 -2.63 7.85 32.00
C GLY A 58 -1.36 7.03 32.33
N GLN A 59 -1.49 5.88 33.01
CA GLN A 59 -0.36 5.07 33.46
C GLN A 59 -0.43 3.65 32.90
N ARG A 60 0.68 3.16 32.35
CA ARG A 60 0.82 1.78 31.91
C ARG A 60 1.15 0.89 33.09
N SER A 61 0.46 -0.25 33.21
CA SER A 61 0.81 -1.26 34.21
C SER A 61 2.03 -2.06 33.75
N ALA A 62 2.65 -2.80 34.68
CA ALA A 62 3.72 -3.74 34.35
C ALA A 62 3.26 -4.85 33.39
N ASN A 63 1.99 -5.24 33.45
CA ASN A 63 1.43 -6.21 32.53
C ASN A 63 1.23 -5.60 31.13
N PHE A 64 0.82 -4.34 31.04
CA PHE A 64 0.73 -3.66 29.75
C PHE A 64 2.10 -3.54 29.08
N ASP A 65 3.14 -3.16 29.83
CA ASP A 65 4.51 -3.11 29.32
C ASP A 65 4.97 -4.50 28.83
N ARG A 66 4.62 -5.58 29.56
CA ARG A 66 4.92 -6.95 29.12
C ARG A 66 4.22 -7.31 27.80
N LEU A 67 2.96 -6.90 27.61
CA LEU A 67 2.22 -7.16 26.37
C LEU A 67 2.80 -6.38 25.18
N LEU A 68 3.25 -5.14 25.41
CA LEU A 68 3.94 -4.32 24.41
C LEU A 68 5.33 -4.87 24.08
N ASP A 69 6.05 -5.41 25.08
CA ASP A 69 7.37 -6.02 24.89
C ASP A 69 7.34 -7.20 23.90
N LEU A 70 6.24 -7.99 23.88
CA LEU A 70 6.06 -9.08 22.90
C LEU A 70 6.11 -8.59 21.45
N ILE A 71 5.66 -7.36 21.20
CA ILE A 71 5.67 -6.73 19.88
C ILE A 71 6.99 -5.98 19.63
N LYS A 72 7.46 -5.22 20.62
CA LYS A 72 8.52 -4.22 20.41
C LYS A 72 9.94 -4.78 20.54
N ARG A 73 10.17 -5.77 21.39
CA ARG A 73 11.53 -6.21 21.71
C ARG A 73 12.05 -7.19 20.68
N SER A 74 13.17 -6.87 20.04
CA SER A 74 13.82 -7.73 19.03
C SER A 74 14.25 -9.10 19.59
N ASN A 75 14.64 -9.18 20.86
CA ASN A 75 15.11 -10.42 21.50
C ASN A 75 13.99 -11.41 21.90
N ILE A 76 12.72 -11.04 21.77
CA ILE A 76 11.57 -11.94 21.99
C ILE A 76 11.13 -12.53 20.65
N ARG A 77 11.06 -13.85 20.54
CA ARG A 77 10.49 -14.56 19.38
C ARG A 77 9.07 -14.98 19.73
N VAL A 78 8.12 -14.60 18.88
CA VAL A 78 6.69 -14.87 19.09
C VAL A 78 6.22 -15.94 18.10
N SER A 79 5.40 -16.87 18.56
CA SER A 79 4.54 -17.71 17.72
C SER A 79 3.08 -17.54 18.13
N LEU A 80 2.16 -17.74 17.19
CA LEU A 80 0.72 -17.53 17.40
C LEU A 80 -0.02 -18.86 17.29
N ASP A 81 -0.86 -19.17 18.28
CA ASP A 81 -1.61 -20.43 18.34
C ASP A 81 -2.56 -20.64 17.15
N GLU A 82 -3.33 -19.63 16.78
CA GLU A 82 -4.34 -19.68 15.71
C GLU A 82 -3.82 -19.19 14.35
N MET A 83 -2.60 -18.64 14.28
CA MET A 83 -1.95 -18.17 13.04
C MET A 83 -0.55 -18.79 12.90
N PRO A 84 -0.44 -20.12 12.71
CA PRO A 84 0.83 -20.84 12.78
C PRO A 84 1.77 -20.57 11.59
N HIS A 85 1.26 -19.98 10.50
CA HIS A 85 2.02 -19.72 9.28
C HIS A 85 2.47 -18.27 9.12
N ALA A 86 2.14 -17.41 10.10
CA ALA A 86 2.56 -16.01 10.11
C ALA A 86 4.07 -15.88 9.88
N ARG A 87 4.46 -15.21 8.79
CA ARG A 87 5.85 -14.89 8.46
C ARG A 87 6.43 -13.91 9.46
N SER A 88 5.60 -12.95 9.87
CA SER A 88 5.91 -11.97 10.92
C SER A 88 4.89 -12.01 12.05
N PRO A 89 5.00 -12.95 13.01
CA PRO A 89 4.07 -13.08 14.13
C PRO A 89 3.85 -11.80 14.93
N LYS A 90 4.88 -10.96 15.06
CA LYS A 90 4.79 -9.67 15.76
C LYS A 90 3.94 -8.67 15.00
N VAL A 91 4.06 -8.59 13.68
CA VAL A 91 3.22 -7.75 12.83
C VAL A 91 1.75 -8.15 12.98
N CYS A 92 1.46 -9.46 12.88
CA CYS A 92 0.11 -9.97 13.10
C CYS A 92 -0.41 -9.64 14.50
N LEU A 93 0.42 -9.77 15.53
CA LEU A 93 0.05 -9.47 16.92
C LEU A 93 -0.23 -7.97 17.16
N THR A 94 0.54 -7.08 16.52
CA THR A 94 0.28 -5.63 16.49
C THR A 94 -1.07 -5.34 15.87
N CYS A 95 -1.33 -5.90 14.69
CA CYS A 95 -2.61 -5.74 14.02
C CYS A 95 -3.77 -6.24 14.87
N LEU A 96 -3.63 -7.42 15.48
CA LEU A 96 -4.66 -8.05 16.29
C LEU A 96 -5.00 -7.22 17.53
N SER A 97 -3.97 -6.71 18.24
CA SER A 97 -4.19 -5.82 19.40
C SER A 97 -4.83 -4.49 18.99
N ALA A 98 -4.30 -3.83 17.97
CA ALA A 98 -4.80 -2.53 17.51
C ALA A 98 -6.25 -2.64 17.02
N SER A 99 -6.50 -3.57 16.09
CA SER A 99 -7.82 -3.76 15.46
C SER A 99 -8.86 -4.19 16.47
N HIS A 100 -8.53 -5.13 17.36
CA HIS A 100 -9.47 -5.59 18.39
C HIS A 100 -9.83 -4.46 19.35
N THR A 101 -8.82 -3.75 19.85
CA THR A 101 -9.00 -2.65 20.80
C THR A 101 -9.86 -1.55 20.20
N PHE A 102 -9.53 -1.10 18.98
CA PHE A 102 -10.29 -0.08 18.27
C PHE A 102 -11.73 -0.52 18.02
N LEU A 103 -11.96 -1.74 17.50
CA LEU A 103 -13.29 -2.25 17.20
C LEU A 103 -14.17 -2.40 18.45
N GLU A 104 -13.63 -2.92 19.56
CA GLU A 104 -14.39 -3.08 20.80
C GLU A 104 -14.75 -1.75 21.44
N LEU A 105 -13.87 -0.75 21.36
CA LEU A 105 -14.15 0.60 21.86
C LEU A 105 -15.08 1.37 20.93
N TYR A 106 -14.95 1.22 19.62
CA TYR A 106 -15.91 1.76 18.63
C TYR A 106 -17.33 1.21 18.87
N LYS A 107 -17.47 -0.10 19.18
CA LYS A 107 -18.77 -0.70 19.54
C LYS A 107 -19.40 -0.07 20.78
N LYS A 108 -18.58 0.31 21.76
CA LYS A 108 -19.03 0.90 23.04
C LYS A 108 -19.26 2.41 22.96
N SER A 109 -18.70 3.09 21.96
CA SER A 109 -18.86 4.53 21.77
C SER A 109 -20.30 4.87 21.35
N GLU A 110 -20.99 5.66 22.18
CA GLU A 110 -22.35 6.15 21.88
C GLU A 110 -22.34 7.30 20.86
N SER A 111 -21.35 8.20 20.96
CA SER A 111 -21.28 9.44 20.17
C SER A 111 -20.86 9.19 18.71
N LYS A 112 -19.99 8.18 18.51
CA LYS A 112 -19.27 7.88 17.25
C LYS A 112 -18.73 9.13 16.54
N GLN A 113 -18.35 10.15 17.31
CA GLN A 113 -17.85 11.40 16.76
C GLN A 113 -16.46 11.20 16.15
N LYS A 114 -16.21 11.81 14.99
CA LYS A 114 -14.93 11.72 14.28
C LYS A 114 -13.74 12.02 15.20
N GLY A 115 -13.78 13.13 15.93
CA GLY A 115 -12.67 13.55 16.80
C GLY A 115 -12.33 12.54 17.89
N GLU A 116 -13.33 11.92 18.52
CA GLU A 116 -13.11 10.89 19.55
C GLU A 116 -12.49 9.62 18.95
N LEU A 117 -12.94 9.22 17.76
CA LEU A 117 -12.46 8.02 17.10
C LEU A 117 -11.07 8.19 16.47
N VAL A 118 -10.78 9.38 15.92
CA VAL A 118 -9.44 9.78 15.48
C VAL A 118 -8.49 9.78 16.68
N LYS A 119 -8.89 10.39 17.80
CA LYS A 119 -8.06 10.41 19.00
C LYS A 119 -7.80 9.01 19.54
N LEU A 120 -8.82 8.15 19.56
CA LEU A 120 -8.68 6.74 19.94
C LEU A 120 -7.67 6.01 19.03
N ALA A 121 -7.77 6.17 17.71
CA ALA A 121 -6.86 5.54 16.76
C ALA A 121 -5.42 6.06 16.92
N GLN A 122 -5.23 7.36 17.14
CA GLN A 122 -3.92 7.95 17.45
C GLN A 122 -3.36 7.40 18.75
N ASP A 123 -4.16 7.36 19.83
CA ASP A 123 -3.72 6.85 21.13
C ASP A 123 -3.29 5.38 21.04
N ILE A 124 -3.98 4.56 20.24
CA ILE A 124 -3.56 3.19 19.94
C ILE A 124 -2.26 3.19 19.11
N CYS A 125 -2.16 4.02 18.07
CA CYS A 125 -1.00 4.09 17.19
C CYS A 125 0.29 4.44 17.96
N HIS A 126 0.25 5.45 18.83
CA HIS A 126 1.39 5.91 19.64
C HIS A 126 1.84 4.87 20.68
N LEU A 127 1.07 3.80 20.92
CA LEU A 127 1.56 2.67 21.72
C LEU A 127 2.63 1.88 20.98
N TYR A 128 2.65 1.91 19.66
CA TYR A 128 3.65 1.22 18.83
C TYR A 128 4.80 2.19 18.54
N ASN A 129 6.00 1.69 18.23
CA ASN A 129 7.21 2.52 18.08
C ASN A 129 7.23 3.36 16.77
N LEU A 130 6.06 3.81 16.32
CA LEU A 130 5.92 4.70 15.19
C LEU A 130 6.21 6.14 15.62
N LYS A 131 6.77 6.93 14.71
CA LYS A 131 6.98 8.36 14.93
C LYS A 131 5.63 9.06 15.02
N SER A 132 5.53 10.08 15.87
CA SER A 132 4.25 10.74 16.12
C SER A 132 3.65 11.39 14.87
N TYR A 133 4.47 12.03 14.04
CA TYR A 133 4.01 12.63 12.78
C TYR A 133 3.50 11.59 11.78
N VAL A 134 4.04 10.37 11.81
CA VAL A 134 3.56 9.25 10.98
C VAL A 134 2.21 8.77 11.48
N CYS A 135 2.11 8.49 12.78
CA CYS A 135 0.86 8.06 13.40
C CYS A 135 -0.28 9.06 13.17
N ASP A 136 -0.05 10.33 13.46
CA ASP A 136 -1.08 11.35 13.39
C ASP A 136 -1.49 11.62 11.94
N GLY A 137 -0.53 11.70 11.01
CA GLY A 137 -0.79 11.88 9.59
C GLY A 137 -1.58 10.72 8.97
N LEU A 138 -1.21 9.47 9.25
CA LEU A 138 -1.94 8.30 8.75
C LEU A 138 -3.37 8.29 9.25
N VAL A 139 -3.58 8.46 10.56
CA VAL A 139 -4.93 8.40 11.13
C VAL A 139 -5.80 9.51 10.57
N GLU A 140 -5.28 10.74 10.47
CA GLU A 140 -6.07 11.86 9.96
C GLU A 140 -6.46 11.67 8.50
N LEU A 141 -5.50 11.32 7.63
CA LEU A 141 -5.74 11.11 6.19
C LEU A 141 -6.79 10.02 5.93
N ASN A 142 -6.77 8.96 6.73
CA ASN A 142 -7.60 7.78 6.53
C ASN A 142 -8.96 7.86 7.26
N SER A 143 -9.12 8.83 8.17
CA SER A 143 -10.25 8.91 9.10
C SER A 143 -11.63 8.94 8.43
N ASP A 144 -11.82 9.75 7.39
CA ASP A 144 -13.14 9.95 6.76
C ASP A 144 -13.62 8.69 6.05
N MET A 145 -12.74 8.02 5.30
CA MET A 145 -13.06 6.75 4.66
C MET A 145 -13.33 5.66 5.70
N MET A 146 -12.54 5.60 6.77
CA MET A 146 -12.74 4.63 7.85
C MET A 146 -14.11 4.76 8.51
N LEU A 147 -14.48 5.98 8.87
CA LEU A 147 -15.77 6.26 9.50
C LEU A 147 -16.92 5.96 8.56
N PHE A 148 -16.77 6.29 7.27
CA PHE A 148 -17.74 5.91 6.25
C PHE A 148 -17.94 4.40 6.22
N ILE A 149 -16.88 3.60 6.06
CA ILE A 149 -16.98 2.14 6.00
C ILE A 149 -17.62 1.55 7.25
N LEU A 150 -17.17 1.99 8.43
CA LEU A 150 -17.73 1.56 9.72
C LEU A 150 -19.22 1.89 9.87
N SER A 151 -19.70 2.97 9.26
CA SER A 151 -21.11 3.35 9.26
C SER A 151 -21.96 2.51 8.30
N GLN A 152 -21.36 1.96 7.24
CA GLN A 152 -22.05 1.17 6.21
C GLN A 152 -22.08 -0.34 6.51
N LEU A 153 -21.30 -0.79 7.51
CA LEU A 153 -21.22 -2.19 7.89
C LEU A 153 -22.41 -2.61 8.76
N GLN A 154 -23.18 -3.61 8.30
CA GLN A 154 -24.22 -4.24 9.11
C GLN A 154 -23.64 -5.00 10.31
N TYR A 155 -22.47 -5.63 10.11
CA TYR A 155 -21.72 -6.33 11.14
C TYR A 155 -20.25 -5.94 11.01
N LEU A 156 -19.62 -5.63 12.15
CA LEU A 156 -18.18 -5.35 12.18
C LEU A 156 -17.38 -6.63 11.99
N PRO A 157 -16.25 -6.58 11.25
CA PRO A 157 -15.36 -7.72 11.12
C PRO A 157 -14.70 -8.07 12.46
N SER A 158 -14.20 -9.30 12.59
CA SER A 158 -13.26 -9.65 13.67
C SER A 158 -11.89 -9.00 13.41
N ALA A 159 -11.08 -8.84 14.46
CA ALA A 159 -9.70 -8.37 14.32
C ALA A 159 -8.88 -9.30 13.42
N GLU A 160 -9.09 -10.61 13.53
CA GLU A 160 -8.49 -11.63 12.67
C GLU A 160 -8.80 -11.34 11.20
N ARG A 161 -10.07 -11.08 10.87
CA ARG A 161 -10.48 -10.80 9.49
C ARG A 161 -9.83 -9.53 8.94
N VAL A 162 -9.66 -8.53 9.79
CA VAL A 162 -8.96 -7.29 9.44
C VAL A 162 -7.51 -7.59 9.10
N CYS A 163 -6.82 -8.30 9.98
CA CYS A 163 -5.40 -8.62 9.82
C CYS A 163 -5.14 -9.57 8.65
N GLU A 164 -6.04 -10.52 8.40
CA GLU A 164 -5.99 -11.40 7.23
C GLU A 164 -6.00 -10.64 5.92
N VAL A 165 -6.80 -9.58 5.81
CA VAL A 165 -6.89 -8.79 4.59
C VAL A 165 -5.77 -7.74 4.54
N ALA A 166 -5.45 -7.10 5.65
CA ALA A 166 -4.43 -6.05 5.71
C ALA A 166 -3.00 -6.59 5.55
N PHE A 167 -2.74 -7.83 5.97
CA PHE A 167 -1.40 -8.43 6.06
C PHE A 167 -1.32 -9.80 5.39
N GLN A 168 -1.86 -9.91 4.18
CA GLN A 168 -1.73 -11.12 3.36
C GLN A 168 -0.27 -11.48 3.09
N GLY A 169 0.59 -10.48 2.88
CA GLY A 169 2.04 -10.67 2.66
C GLY A 169 2.78 -11.30 3.85
N GLU A 170 2.28 -11.05 5.06
CA GLU A 170 2.82 -11.60 6.32
C GLU A 170 2.16 -12.91 6.75
N ASP A 171 1.22 -13.42 5.95
CA ASP A 171 0.49 -14.65 6.21
C ASP A 171 -0.22 -14.65 7.59
N CYS A 172 -0.83 -13.50 7.95
CA CYS A 172 -1.64 -13.35 9.15
C CYS A 172 -3.00 -14.06 9.03
N VAL A 173 -3.00 -15.34 8.61
CA VAL A 173 -4.19 -16.12 8.30
C VAL A 173 -4.54 -17.07 9.44
N ALA A 174 -5.79 -17.00 9.92
CA ALA A 174 -6.26 -17.91 10.96
C ALA A 174 -6.48 -19.33 10.41
N LYS A 175 -6.25 -20.36 11.23
CA LYS A 175 -6.47 -21.79 10.88
C LYS A 175 -7.87 -22.09 10.34
N SER A 176 -8.88 -21.37 10.81
CA SER A 176 -10.29 -21.52 10.45
C SER A 176 -10.81 -20.38 9.57
N SER A 177 -9.93 -19.70 8.85
CA SER A 177 -10.33 -18.58 7.99
C SER A 177 -11.16 -19.07 6.80
N ASP A 178 -12.47 -18.84 6.88
CA ASP A 178 -13.36 -18.90 5.73
C ASP A 178 -13.14 -17.63 4.88
N LEU A 179 -12.05 -17.60 4.11
CA LEU A 179 -11.82 -16.58 3.08
C LEU A 179 -12.88 -16.71 1.95
N LEU A 180 -14.11 -16.32 2.26
CA LEU A 180 -15.13 -15.79 1.36
C LEU A 180 -15.40 -16.54 0.04
N GLU A 181 -15.31 -17.87 0.02
CA GLU A 181 -15.60 -18.66 -1.19
C GLU A 181 -17.03 -18.42 -1.74
N ASP A 182 -17.92 -17.89 -0.90
CA ASP A 182 -19.34 -17.60 -1.16
C ASP A 182 -19.67 -16.12 -1.45
N ARG A 183 -18.77 -15.17 -1.15
CA ARG A 183 -19.04 -13.73 -1.26
C ARG A 183 -18.39 -13.02 -2.45
N TYR A 184 -17.42 -13.63 -3.12
CA TYR A 184 -16.86 -13.07 -4.34
C TYR A 184 -17.75 -13.37 -5.56
N PRO A 185 -18.02 -12.38 -6.43
CA PRO A 185 -18.73 -12.62 -7.67
C PRO A 185 -17.94 -13.61 -8.54
N LYS A 186 -18.53 -14.78 -8.79
CA LYS A 186 -17.94 -15.79 -9.68
C LYS A 186 -18.13 -15.32 -11.12
N VAL A 187 -17.02 -15.20 -11.86
CA VAL A 187 -17.08 -14.93 -13.30
C VAL A 187 -17.60 -16.18 -14.00
N VAL A 188 -18.72 -16.05 -14.72
CA VAL A 188 -19.24 -17.13 -15.56
C VAL A 188 -18.34 -17.24 -16.78
N ILE A 189 -17.42 -18.20 -16.75
CA ILE A 189 -16.60 -18.52 -17.92
C ILE A 189 -17.50 -19.27 -18.91
N SER A 190 -17.77 -18.67 -20.07
CA SER A 190 -18.50 -19.34 -21.14
C SER A 190 -17.80 -20.66 -21.50
N GLU A 191 -18.56 -21.74 -21.74
CA GLU A 191 -18.02 -23.01 -22.24
C GLU A 191 -17.43 -22.85 -23.66
N SER A 192 -16.27 -22.19 -23.77
CA SER A 192 -15.52 -22.13 -25.01
C SER A 192 -14.87 -23.50 -25.21
N ARG A 193 -15.47 -24.32 -26.08
CA ARG A 193 -15.00 -25.65 -26.47
C ARG A 193 -13.79 -25.64 -27.42
N GLN A 194 -12.97 -24.60 -27.40
CA GLN A 194 -11.66 -24.69 -28.06
C GLN A 194 -10.74 -25.48 -27.14
N THR A 195 -10.83 -26.80 -27.24
CA THR A 195 -9.79 -27.69 -26.72
C THR A 195 -8.47 -27.21 -27.29
N LEU A 196 -7.51 -26.86 -26.43
CA LEU A 196 -6.15 -26.50 -26.84
C LEU A 196 -5.58 -27.71 -27.61
N LYS A 197 -5.59 -27.66 -28.95
CA LYS A 197 -5.23 -28.80 -29.81
C LYS A 197 -3.72 -29.03 -29.86
N SER A 198 -2.92 -28.04 -29.48
CA SER A 198 -1.46 -28.11 -29.42
C SER A 198 -0.89 -26.95 -28.59
N SER A 199 0.33 -27.11 -28.10
CA SER A 199 1.11 -26.00 -27.57
C SER A 199 1.40 -25.00 -28.69
N LYS A 200 1.22 -23.70 -28.42
CA LYS A 200 1.58 -22.61 -29.35
C LYS A 200 3.11 -22.45 -29.54
N VAL A 201 3.93 -23.35 -29.01
CA VAL A 201 5.38 -23.37 -29.26
C VAL A 201 5.60 -23.66 -30.74
N SER A 202 5.64 -22.59 -31.53
CA SER A 202 6.19 -22.61 -32.88
C SER A 202 7.67 -22.98 -32.75
N THR A 203 8.04 -24.17 -33.21
CA THR A 203 9.45 -24.56 -33.42
C THR A 203 10.11 -23.77 -34.54
N VAL A 204 9.33 -22.98 -35.29
CA VAL A 204 9.80 -22.03 -36.29
C VAL A 204 10.12 -20.72 -35.58
N ARG A 205 11.41 -20.39 -35.43
CA ARG A 205 11.85 -19.03 -35.11
C ARG A 205 11.25 -18.12 -36.17
N SER A 206 10.47 -17.12 -35.76
CA SER A 206 10.02 -16.07 -36.67
C SER A 206 11.23 -15.48 -37.38
N ALA A 207 11.18 -15.35 -38.70
CA ALA A 207 12.27 -14.78 -39.50
C ALA A 207 12.46 -13.26 -39.27
N GLY A 208 11.68 -12.65 -38.37
CA GLY A 208 11.77 -11.23 -38.01
C GLY A 208 12.62 -11.01 -36.77
N GLU A 209 13.10 -9.77 -36.63
CA GLU A 209 13.82 -9.31 -35.45
C GLU A 209 12.93 -9.38 -34.19
N PRO A 210 13.49 -9.72 -33.02
CA PRO A 210 12.77 -9.65 -31.74
C PRO A 210 12.22 -8.24 -31.48
N LEU A 211 11.10 -8.16 -30.77
CA LEU A 211 10.54 -6.89 -30.33
C LEU A 211 11.22 -6.42 -29.05
N THR A 212 11.68 -5.18 -29.02
CA THR A 212 12.20 -4.53 -27.81
C THR A 212 11.07 -3.75 -27.13
N ILE A 213 10.62 -4.24 -25.97
CA ILE A 213 9.58 -3.59 -25.13
C ILE A 213 10.23 -3.19 -23.81
N ILE A 214 10.08 -1.92 -23.43
CA ILE A 214 10.55 -1.42 -22.14
C ILE A 214 9.42 -1.55 -21.13
N HIS A 215 9.73 -2.06 -19.94
CA HIS A 215 8.80 -2.11 -18.81
C HIS A 215 9.36 -1.23 -17.69
N ILE A 216 8.64 -0.17 -17.34
CA ILE A 216 8.92 0.75 -16.24
C ILE A 216 7.85 0.54 -15.16
N THR A 217 8.26 0.52 -13.91
CA THR A 217 7.38 0.33 -12.74
C THR A 217 8.02 0.98 -11.52
N ASP A 218 7.21 1.30 -10.51
CA ASP A 218 7.67 1.66 -9.16
C ASP A 218 8.72 2.78 -9.19
N ILE A 219 8.40 3.88 -9.88
CA ILE A 219 9.31 5.02 -9.97
C ILE A 219 9.51 5.65 -8.58
N HIS A 220 8.43 5.72 -7.80
CA HIS A 220 8.35 6.36 -6.48
C HIS A 220 9.19 7.64 -6.44
N TYR A 221 8.73 8.63 -7.21
CA TYR A 221 9.35 9.94 -7.27
C TYR A 221 9.08 10.70 -5.97
N ASP A 222 10.15 11.06 -5.26
CA ASP A 222 10.08 12.00 -4.15
C ASP A 222 10.48 13.41 -4.62
N PRO A 223 9.52 14.35 -4.73
CA PRO A 223 9.82 15.74 -5.07
C PRO A 223 10.60 16.47 -3.99
N ASP A 224 10.59 15.96 -2.75
CA ASP A 224 11.24 16.54 -1.58
C ASP A 224 12.56 15.83 -1.21
N TYR A 225 13.04 14.89 -2.03
CA TYR A 225 14.33 14.24 -1.81
C TYR A 225 15.46 15.26 -1.77
N GLU A 226 16.25 15.26 -0.71
CA GLU A 226 17.37 16.18 -0.53
C GLU A 226 18.67 15.44 -0.28
N VAL A 227 19.64 15.63 -1.19
CA VAL A 227 20.97 15.02 -1.08
C VAL A 227 21.67 15.52 0.18
N GLY A 228 22.20 14.58 0.96
CA GLY A 228 22.97 14.89 2.15
C GLY A 228 22.17 15.02 3.45
N VAL A 229 20.83 14.97 3.41
CA VAL A 229 20.02 14.91 4.65
C VAL A 229 20.10 13.53 5.29
N ASN A 230 19.63 13.41 6.53
CA ASN A 230 19.72 12.15 7.24
C ASN A 230 18.73 11.13 6.64
N ALA A 231 19.28 10.03 6.14
CA ALA A 231 18.53 8.96 5.50
C ALA A 231 18.26 7.76 6.43
N ASP A 232 18.57 7.89 7.73
CA ASP A 232 18.26 6.90 8.76
C ASP A 232 17.29 7.53 9.78
N CYS A 233 16.01 7.59 9.40
CA CYS A 233 14.97 8.25 10.18
C CYS A 233 14.10 7.28 11.01
N GLY A 234 14.28 5.96 10.84
CA GLY A 234 13.47 4.94 11.49
C GLY A 234 11.99 5.04 11.13
N SER A 235 11.68 5.28 9.86
CA SER A 235 10.33 5.35 9.27
C SER A 235 10.42 4.80 7.84
N GLU A 236 9.28 4.52 7.20
CA GLU A 236 9.23 3.91 5.86
C GLU A 236 9.88 4.70 4.73
N ALA A 237 10.08 5.98 4.98
CA ALA A 237 10.53 6.91 3.98
C ALA A 237 11.30 8.03 4.68
N CYS A 238 12.53 8.25 4.22
CA CYS A 238 13.54 9.18 4.72
C CYS A 238 14.10 9.99 3.54
N CYS A 239 15.34 10.49 3.64
CA CYS A 239 16.00 11.30 2.60
C CYS A 239 15.32 12.65 2.28
N ARG A 240 14.52 13.18 3.23
CA ARG A 240 14.01 14.55 3.24
C ARG A 240 14.10 15.11 4.66
N HIS A 241 13.79 16.39 4.83
CA HIS A 241 13.63 16.96 6.18
C HIS A 241 12.39 16.39 6.85
N VAL A 242 12.57 15.62 7.92
CA VAL A 242 11.49 15.08 8.77
C VAL A 242 11.63 15.58 10.21
N PRO A 243 10.53 15.68 10.98
CA PRO A 243 10.59 16.11 12.38
C PRO A 243 11.45 15.18 13.25
N ASP A 244 12.06 15.76 14.28
CA ASP A 244 12.79 15.03 15.33
C ASP A 244 13.96 14.16 14.83
N LEU A 245 14.59 14.55 13.72
CA LEU A 245 15.75 13.89 13.15
C LEU A 245 16.99 14.78 13.24
N ASP A 246 18.07 14.23 13.80
CA ASP A 246 19.34 14.93 13.85
C ASP A 246 19.92 15.14 12.45
N PRO A 247 20.67 16.25 12.21
CA PRO A 247 21.38 16.46 10.96
C PRO A 247 22.27 15.26 10.61
N ALA A 248 22.42 15.01 9.32
CA ALA A 248 23.28 13.93 8.85
C ALA A 248 24.75 14.13 9.25
N ASP A 249 25.43 13.02 9.46
CA ASP A 249 26.87 12.92 9.44
C ASP A 249 27.34 12.14 8.20
N SER A 250 28.65 11.90 8.09
CA SER A 250 29.22 11.20 6.93
C SER A 250 28.76 9.75 6.76
N SER A 251 28.15 9.14 7.78
CA SER A 251 27.70 7.75 7.77
C SER A 251 26.24 7.58 7.35
N ASN A 252 25.40 8.60 7.52
CA ASN A 252 23.95 8.52 7.28
C ASN A 252 23.42 9.59 6.32
N ALA A 253 24.28 10.39 5.69
CA ALA A 253 23.87 11.34 4.66
C ALA A 253 23.30 10.65 3.40
N ALA A 254 22.16 11.13 2.92
CA ALA A 254 21.49 10.65 1.72
C ALA A 254 22.39 10.80 0.48
N GLY A 255 22.47 9.76 -0.34
CA GLY A 255 23.28 9.77 -1.56
C GLY A 255 22.77 10.72 -2.64
N PHE A 256 23.61 10.98 -3.65
CA PHE A 256 23.18 11.81 -4.79
C PHE A 256 22.12 11.08 -5.61
N TRP A 257 22.38 9.85 -6.07
CA TRP A 257 21.49 9.11 -6.98
C TRP A 257 20.32 8.38 -6.29
N GLY A 258 20.22 8.47 -4.97
CA GLY A 258 19.39 7.61 -4.13
C GLY A 258 20.18 7.09 -2.94
N ASP A 259 19.51 6.36 -2.05
CA ASP A 259 20.10 5.72 -0.88
C ASP A 259 19.65 4.26 -0.76
N TYR A 260 20.41 3.43 -0.05
CA TYR A 260 20.07 2.01 0.15
C TYR A 260 19.17 1.76 1.37
N ARG A 261 18.88 2.81 2.15
CA ARG A 261 17.90 2.80 3.24
C ARG A 261 16.50 3.09 2.71
N ASP A 262 15.56 3.32 3.61
CA ASP A 262 14.16 3.62 3.32
C ASP A 262 14.00 5.00 2.66
N CYS A 263 14.35 5.11 1.38
CA CYS A 263 14.32 6.35 0.61
C CYS A 263 13.77 6.13 -0.80
N ASP A 264 12.98 7.10 -1.24
CA ASP A 264 12.42 7.16 -2.59
C ASP A 264 13.37 7.85 -3.59
N THR A 265 12.96 7.90 -4.86
CA THR A 265 13.85 8.26 -5.96
C THR A 265 13.91 9.77 -6.18
N PRO A 266 15.10 10.40 -6.20
CA PRO A 266 15.21 11.81 -6.56
C PRO A 266 14.98 12.07 -8.05
N TRP A 267 14.51 13.27 -8.37
CA TRP A 267 14.15 13.65 -9.74
C TRP A 267 15.25 13.40 -10.78
N HIS A 268 16.51 13.75 -10.47
CA HIS A 268 17.60 13.59 -11.43
C HIS A 268 17.95 12.13 -11.70
N ALA A 269 17.71 11.22 -10.75
CA ALA A 269 17.85 9.79 -10.99
C ALA A 269 16.74 9.27 -11.92
N VAL A 270 15.49 9.72 -11.72
CA VAL A 270 14.38 9.42 -12.63
C VAL A 270 14.70 9.87 -14.05
N VAL A 271 15.16 11.12 -14.22
CA VAL A 271 15.52 11.67 -15.54
C VAL A 271 16.66 10.87 -16.18
N ASP A 272 17.75 10.59 -15.46
CA ASP A 272 18.88 9.86 -16.00
C ASP A 272 18.47 8.46 -16.49
N VAL A 273 17.69 7.70 -15.71
CA VAL A 273 17.22 6.37 -16.14
C VAL A 273 16.43 6.45 -17.44
N MET A 274 15.51 7.40 -17.58
CA MET A 274 14.74 7.56 -18.82
C MET A 274 15.61 7.93 -20.02
N GLU A 275 16.63 8.76 -19.80
CA GLU A 275 17.61 9.14 -20.84
C GLU A 275 18.49 7.95 -21.25
N GLN A 276 18.99 7.17 -20.28
CA GLN A 276 19.81 5.99 -20.55
C GLN A 276 18.99 4.93 -21.30
N ILE A 277 17.73 4.69 -20.92
CA ILE A 277 16.84 3.76 -21.64
C ILE A 277 16.74 4.17 -23.11
N ARG A 278 16.45 5.44 -23.40
CA ARG A 278 16.31 5.91 -24.77
C ARG A 278 17.60 5.82 -25.58
N LYS A 279 18.74 6.09 -24.94
CA LYS A 279 20.06 5.99 -25.56
C LYS A 279 20.46 4.55 -25.88
N GLN A 280 20.17 3.61 -24.97
CA GLN A 280 20.59 2.21 -25.10
C GLN A 280 19.63 1.37 -25.96
N HIS A 281 18.35 1.75 -26.03
CA HIS A 281 17.31 1.03 -26.76
C HIS A 281 16.62 1.92 -27.82
N PRO A 282 17.36 2.37 -28.86
CA PRO A 282 16.81 3.24 -29.89
C PRO A 282 15.68 2.60 -30.71
N ASP A 283 15.64 1.27 -30.76
CA ASP A 283 14.72 0.39 -31.48
C ASP A 283 13.46 -0.01 -30.67
N VAL A 284 13.26 0.54 -29.46
CA VAL A 284 12.07 0.23 -28.65
C VAL A 284 10.78 0.52 -29.42
N VAL A 285 9.85 -0.45 -29.36
CA VAL A 285 8.58 -0.40 -30.11
C VAL A 285 7.35 -0.15 -29.24
N ALA A 286 7.49 -0.31 -27.92
CA ALA A 286 6.43 -0.06 -26.94
C ALA A 286 7.01 0.14 -25.53
N VAL A 287 6.27 0.85 -24.69
CA VAL A 287 6.54 1.01 -23.26
C VAL A 287 5.35 0.48 -22.47
N TYR A 288 5.61 -0.39 -21.50
CA TYR A 288 4.66 -0.74 -20.45
C TYR A 288 5.03 0.04 -19.21
N PHE A 289 4.06 0.77 -18.66
CA PHE A 289 4.27 1.54 -17.45
C PHE A 289 3.28 1.09 -16.38
N THR A 290 3.76 0.44 -15.31
CA THR A 290 2.89 -0.23 -14.34
C THR A 290 2.63 0.53 -13.05
N GLY A 291 2.74 1.86 -13.08
CA GLY A 291 2.33 2.74 -11.99
C GLY A 291 3.36 2.89 -10.88
N ASP A 292 2.87 3.29 -9.70
CA ASP A 292 3.64 3.62 -8.49
C ASP A 292 4.64 4.76 -8.71
N ILE A 293 4.07 5.92 -9.02
CA ILE A 293 4.76 7.21 -9.15
C ILE A 293 4.96 7.86 -7.79
N ILE A 294 3.98 7.76 -6.90
CA ILE A 294 3.97 8.57 -5.66
C ILE A 294 4.85 7.92 -4.60
N HIS A 295 5.65 8.74 -3.93
CA HIS A 295 6.52 8.36 -2.81
C HIS A 295 5.78 7.64 -1.64
N HIS A 296 6.55 7.00 -0.76
CA HIS A 296 6.10 6.20 0.39
C HIS A 296 5.74 7.00 1.65
N PHE A 297 5.87 8.33 1.64
CA PHE A 297 5.35 9.17 2.74
C PHE A 297 3.82 9.26 2.74
N THR A 298 3.16 8.12 2.88
CA THR A 298 1.71 7.92 2.81
C THR A 298 0.94 8.72 3.87
N TRP A 299 1.62 9.15 4.95
CA TRP A 299 1.11 10.05 5.99
C TRP A 299 1.15 11.54 5.62
N ASN A 300 1.80 11.90 4.51
CA ASN A 300 1.99 13.27 4.07
C ASN A 300 1.82 13.38 2.54
N THR A 301 0.63 13.01 2.06
CA THR A 301 0.22 13.21 0.66
C THR A 301 -1.01 14.12 0.60
N THR A 302 -1.28 14.67 -0.58
CA THR A 302 -2.53 15.36 -0.92
C THR A 302 -2.93 15.02 -2.35
N LEU A 303 -4.19 15.29 -2.72
CA LEU A 303 -4.62 15.18 -4.12
C LEU A 303 -3.72 16.00 -5.05
N GLU A 304 -3.44 17.25 -4.67
CA GLU A 304 -2.65 18.18 -5.47
C GLU A 304 -1.20 17.71 -5.65
N SER A 305 -0.52 17.30 -4.57
CA SER A 305 0.86 16.83 -4.65
C SER A 305 0.98 15.57 -5.50
N ASN A 306 0.01 14.64 -5.39
CA ASN A 306 -0.01 13.42 -6.20
C ASN A 306 -0.21 13.74 -7.69
N GLU A 307 -1.18 14.60 -8.02
CA GLU A 307 -1.41 15.03 -9.41
C GLU A 307 -0.19 15.73 -10.00
N GLN A 308 0.50 16.60 -9.23
CA GLN A 308 1.70 17.29 -9.70
C GLN A 308 2.83 16.30 -10.02
N ALA A 309 3.09 15.33 -9.14
CA ALA A 309 4.09 14.29 -9.38
C ALA A 309 3.75 13.43 -10.61
N MET A 310 2.48 13.04 -10.76
CA MET A 310 2.01 12.30 -11.92
C MET A 310 2.16 13.11 -13.22
N VAL A 311 1.75 14.38 -13.24
CA VAL A 311 1.93 15.27 -14.41
C VAL A 311 3.40 15.35 -14.80
N GLN A 312 4.30 15.55 -13.83
CA GLN A 312 5.73 15.69 -14.08
C GLN A 312 6.33 14.40 -14.69
N ILE A 313 5.96 13.23 -14.17
CA ILE A 313 6.40 11.94 -14.71
C ILE A 313 5.79 11.68 -16.08
N PHE A 314 4.49 11.88 -16.24
CA PHE A 314 3.84 11.68 -17.54
C PHE A 314 4.43 12.59 -18.60
N GLN A 315 4.76 13.84 -18.27
CA GLN A 315 5.43 14.76 -19.19
C GLN A 315 6.83 14.27 -19.58
N LEU A 316 7.64 13.81 -18.62
CA LEU A 316 8.96 13.22 -18.91
C LEU A 316 8.83 12.00 -19.83
N LEU A 317 7.87 11.11 -19.57
CA LEU A 317 7.61 9.93 -20.39
C LEU A 317 7.15 10.32 -21.81
N LYS A 318 6.25 11.31 -21.95
CA LYS A 318 5.82 11.86 -23.25
C LYS A 318 7.00 12.39 -24.05
N GLU A 319 7.92 13.11 -23.41
CA GLU A 319 9.09 13.68 -24.08
C GLU A 319 10.11 12.61 -24.50
N ARG A 320 10.44 11.69 -23.59
CA ARG A 320 11.49 10.70 -23.83
C ARG A 320 11.04 9.59 -24.80
N PHE A 321 9.77 9.21 -24.75
CA PHE A 321 9.19 8.16 -25.59
C PHE A 321 8.25 8.71 -26.68
N ALA A 322 8.48 9.95 -27.13
CA ALA A 322 7.67 10.58 -28.18
C ALA A 322 7.57 9.69 -29.45
N GLY A 323 6.34 9.46 -29.91
CA GLY A 323 6.04 8.61 -31.07
C GLY A 323 6.10 7.10 -30.80
N ILE A 324 6.33 6.68 -29.55
CA ILE A 324 6.37 5.28 -29.14
C ILE A 324 5.12 5.01 -28.28
N PRO A 325 4.29 4.00 -28.62
CA PRO A 325 3.11 3.68 -27.83
C PRO A 325 3.46 3.34 -26.38
N LEU A 326 2.75 3.94 -25.44
CA LEU A 326 2.90 3.72 -24.00
C LEU A 326 1.58 3.20 -23.43
N TYR A 327 1.64 2.11 -22.68
CA TYR A 327 0.49 1.45 -22.10
C TYR A 327 0.59 1.51 -20.57
N PRO A 328 -0.01 2.54 -19.94
CA PRO A 328 0.04 2.71 -18.51
C PRO A 328 -1.04 1.89 -17.77
N ILE A 329 -0.78 1.54 -16.52
CA ILE A 329 -1.79 1.19 -15.51
C ILE A 329 -1.50 1.98 -14.22
N LEU A 330 -2.47 1.99 -13.30
CA LEU A 330 -2.29 2.52 -11.96
C LEU A 330 -1.62 1.47 -11.05
N GLY A 331 -0.70 1.92 -10.21
CA GLY A 331 -0.23 1.23 -9.02
C GLY A 331 -1.11 1.57 -7.81
N ASN A 332 -0.68 1.24 -6.61
CA ASN A 332 -1.47 1.47 -5.39
C ASN A 332 -1.21 2.84 -4.75
N HIS A 333 -0.13 3.52 -5.13
CA HIS A 333 0.26 4.82 -4.58
C HIS A 333 -0.36 6.04 -5.28
N GLU A 334 -0.95 5.90 -6.47
CA GLU A 334 -1.56 7.05 -7.17
C GLU A 334 -2.77 7.65 -6.44
N ALA A 335 -3.59 6.80 -5.81
CA ALA A 335 -4.72 7.26 -5.03
C ALA A 335 -4.26 8.03 -3.78
N HIS A 336 -5.02 9.06 -3.44
CA HIS A 336 -4.93 9.75 -2.18
C HIS A 336 -6.23 9.57 -1.36
N PRO A 337 -6.12 9.10 -0.11
CA PRO A 337 -4.96 8.44 0.49
C PRO A 337 -4.53 7.15 -0.26
N ALA A 338 -3.27 6.73 -0.08
CA ALA A 338 -2.72 5.55 -0.75
C ALA A 338 -3.57 4.29 -0.52
N ASN A 339 -3.65 3.42 -1.54
CA ASN A 339 -4.47 2.20 -1.57
C ASN A 339 -6.00 2.41 -1.58
N LEU A 340 -6.52 3.63 -1.46
CA LEU A 340 -7.96 3.87 -1.39
C LEU A 340 -8.61 3.96 -2.79
N TYR A 341 -8.89 2.78 -3.35
CA TYR A 341 -9.61 2.61 -4.61
C TYR A 341 -11.08 2.29 -4.39
N ALA A 342 -11.87 3.34 -4.13
CA ALA A 342 -13.27 3.22 -3.78
C ALA A 342 -14.19 3.24 -5.02
N PRO A 343 -15.26 2.42 -5.06
CA PRO A 343 -16.19 2.37 -6.18
C PRO A 343 -16.98 3.67 -6.38
N ASN A 344 -17.52 3.87 -7.59
CA ASN A 344 -18.27 5.08 -7.93
C ASN A 344 -19.59 5.27 -7.17
N ASP A 345 -20.08 4.26 -6.43
CA ASP A 345 -21.30 4.34 -5.62
C ASP A 345 -21.09 4.87 -4.20
N VAL A 346 -19.84 5.20 -3.81
CA VAL A 346 -19.54 5.92 -2.57
C VAL A 346 -19.62 7.45 -2.78
N PRO A 347 -19.75 8.26 -1.70
CA PRO A 347 -19.81 9.71 -1.81
C PRO A 347 -18.66 10.30 -2.65
N ALA A 348 -18.95 11.36 -3.42
CA ALA A 348 -18.01 11.93 -4.40
C ALA A 348 -16.68 12.39 -3.79
N ASN A 349 -16.67 12.82 -2.53
CA ASN A 349 -15.46 13.22 -1.81
C ASN A 349 -14.65 12.03 -1.27
N LEU A 350 -15.12 10.79 -1.44
CA LEU A 350 -14.49 9.56 -0.97
C LEU A 350 -14.25 8.54 -2.10
N ASN A 351 -14.79 8.76 -3.30
CA ASN A 351 -14.61 7.83 -4.42
C ASN A 351 -13.33 8.15 -5.22
N SER A 352 -12.87 7.19 -6.03
CA SER A 352 -11.65 7.34 -6.83
C SER A 352 -11.89 7.94 -8.22
N LYS A 353 -13.08 8.52 -8.46
CA LYS A 353 -13.43 9.07 -9.77
C LYS A 353 -12.52 10.23 -10.18
N TYR A 354 -12.08 11.04 -9.23
CA TYR A 354 -11.14 12.14 -9.51
C TYR A 354 -9.88 11.61 -10.21
N LEU A 355 -9.34 10.47 -9.74
CA LEU A 355 -8.12 9.88 -10.27
C LEU A 355 -8.35 9.31 -11.66
N TYR A 356 -9.47 8.61 -11.86
CA TYR A 356 -9.83 8.03 -13.15
C TYR A 356 -10.06 9.09 -14.23
N ASP A 357 -10.78 10.17 -13.89
CA ASP A 357 -10.99 11.31 -14.79
C ASP A 357 -9.66 12.03 -15.09
N PHE A 358 -8.78 12.17 -14.09
CA PHE A 358 -7.45 12.73 -14.27
C PHE A 358 -6.61 11.89 -15.24
N VAL A 359 -6.47 10.57 -15.02
CA VAL A 359 -5.62 9.73 -15.88
C VAL A 359 -6.20 9.50 -17.27
N ALA A 360 -7.53 9.47 -17.43
CA ALA A 360 -8.17 9.44 -18.74
C ALA A 360 -7.67 10.58 -19.64
N LYS A 361 -7.56 11.78 -19.07
CA LYS A 361 -7.01 12.96 -19.74
C LYS A 361 -5.50 12.86 -19.95
N GLN A 362 -4.73 12.40 -18.95
CA GLN A 362 -3.27 12.33 -19.08
C GLN A 362 -2.83 11.31 -20.14
N TRP A 363 -3.56 10.21 -20.29
CA TRP A 363 -3.22 9.08 -21.15
C TRP A 363 -3.77 9.17 -22.57
N GLU A 364 -4.57 10.19 -22.88
CA GLU A 364 -5.21 10.38 -24.19
C GLU A 364 -4.18 10.37 -25.35
N ASP A 365 -3.02 10.99 -25.16
CA ASP A 365 -1.97 11.08 -26.18
C ASP A 365 -1.26 9.74 -26.49
N TRP A 366 -1.39 8.74 -25.60
CA TRP A 366 -0.67 7.47 -25.72
C TRP A 366 -1.52 6.33 -26.24
N LEU A 367 -2.83 6.39 -25.99
CA LEU A 367 -3.75 5.31 -26.29
C LEU A 367 -4.49 5.57 -27.61
N PRO A 368 -4.94 4.53 -28.32
CA PRO A 368 -5.75 4.72 -29.52
C PRO A 368 -6.99 5.56 -29.23
N GLU A 369 -7.35 6.46 -30.17
CA GLU A 369 -8.61 7.21 -30.15
C GLU A 369 -9.81 6.27 -30.33
N ASP A 370 -10.23 5.64 -29.23
CA ASP A 370 -11.39 4.76 -29.14
C ASP A 370 -12.25 5.18 -27.95
N PRO A 371 -13.51 5.60 -28.15
CA PRO A 371 -14.41 5.98 -27.07
C PRO A 371 -14.60 4.88 -26.01
N THR A 372 -14.46 3.62 -26.39
CA THR A 372 -14.57 2.49 -25.46
C THR A 372 -13.39 2.40 -24.50
N ILE A 373 -12.17 2.71 -24.98
CA ILE A 373 -10.97 2.79 -24.13
C ILE A 373 -11.13 3.92 -23.12
N GLN A 374 -11.51 5.11 -23.60
CA GLN A 374 -11.72 6.28 -22.73
C GLN A 374 -12.79 6.00 -21.66
N GLN A 375 -13.91 5.37 -22.05
CA GLN A 375 -14.96 5.02 -21.10
C GLN A 375 -14.48 4.05 -20.02
N THR A 376 -13.74 2.98 -20.36
CA THR A 376 -13.27 2.02 -19.35
C THR A 376 -12.21 2.61 -18.41
N ILE A 377 -11.42 3.58 -18.89
CA ILE A 377 -10.48 4.31 -18.03
C ILE A 377 -11.23 5.18 -17.04
N VAL A 378 -12.27 5.90 -17.47
CA VAL A 378 -13.13 6.70 -16.57
C VAL A 378 -13.89 5.82 -15.57
N ASP A 379 -14.29 4.62 -15.97
CA ASP A 379 -15.06 3.71 -15.10
C ASP A 379 -14.20 3.08 -13.99
N GLY A 380 -12.92 2.80 -14.25
CA GLY A 380 -12.07 2.10 -13.30
C GLY A 380 -10.58 2.00 -13.64
N ALA A 381 -10.06 2.85 -14.53
CA ALA A 381 -8.67 2.85 -14.99
C ALA A 381 -8.17 1.52 -15.57
N TYR A 382 -9.06 0.75 -16.20
CA TYR A 382 -8.71 -0.45 -16.96
C TYR A 382 -9.06 -0.24 -18.44
N TYR A 383 -8.40 -0.97 -19.34
CA TYR A 383 -8.72 -0.91 -20.76
C TYR A 383 -8.14 -2.10 -21.54
N THR A 384 -8.55 -2.21 -22.80
CA THR A 384 -7.88 -3.07 -23.78
C THR A 384 -7.58 -2.27 -25.04
N ALA A 385 -6.39 -2.45 -25.60
CA ALA A 385 -5.98 -1.79 -26.83
C ALA A 385 -5.36 -2.80 -27.79
N ILE A 386 -5.49 -2.57 -29.10
CA ILE A 386 -4.71 -3.28 -30.10
C ILE A 386 -3.47 -2.45 -30.42
N THR A 387 -2.29 -3.04 -30.27
CA THR A 387 -1.04 -2.39 -30.60
C THR A 387 -0.89 -2.23 -32.11
N PRO A 388 -0.04 -1.31 -32.60
CA PRO A 388 0.29 -1.22 -34.03
C PRO A 388 0.83 -2.53 -34.64
N LEU A 389 1.29 -3.46 -33.80
CA LEU A 389 1.80 -4.79 -34.18
C LEU A 389 0.71 -5.88 -34.22
N GLY A 390 -0.54 -5.52 -33.91
CA GLY A 390 -1.68 -6.45 -33.90
C GLY A 390 -1.84 -7.29 -32.62
N HIS A 391 -1.06 -7.01 -31.57
CA HIS A 391 -1.22 -7.64 -30.27
C HIS A 391 -2.32 -6.96 -29.46
N ARG A 392 -3.02 -7.72 -28.59
CA ARG A 392 -4.00 -7.15 -27.66
C ARG A 392 -3.36 -6.92 -26.30
N ILE A 393 -3.37 -5.68 -25.83
CA ILE A 393 -3.08 -5.30 -24.45
C ILE A 393 -4.34 -5.47 -23.62
N ILE A 394 -4.18 -6.01 -22.42
CA ILE A 394 -5.20 -6.06 -21.37
C ILE A 394 -4.57 -5.36 -20.17
N ALA A 395 -4.97 -4.11 -19.96
CA ALA A 395 -4.49 -3.27 -18.88
C ALA A 395 -5.50 -3.35 -17.73
N LEU A 396 -5.07 -3.93 -16.61
CA LEU A 396 -5.91 -4.16 -15.44
C LEU A 396 -5.57 -3.13 -14.36
N ASN A 397 -6.59 -2.56 -13.75
CA ASN A 397 -6.46 -1.94 -12.44
C ASN A 397 -6.60 -3.05 -11.39
N ASN A 398 -5.47 -3.44 -10.80
CA ASN A 398 -5.45 -4.54 -9.82
C ASN A 398 -5.76 -4.08 -8.40
N ASN A 399 -5.88 -2.78 -8.13
CA ASN A 399 -6.13 -2.28 -6.78
C ASN A 399 -7.41 -2.82 -6.10
N PRO A 400 -8.52 -3.05 -6.83
CA PRO A 400 -9.72 -3.64 -6.23
C PRO A 400 -9.66 -5.17 -5.99
N CYS A 401 -8.48 -5.81 -6.03
CA CYS A 401 -8.33 -7.28 -5.97
C CYS A 401 -8.25 -7.87 -4.56
#